data_AF-A0AAV7JXU0-F1
#
_entry.id   AF-A0AAV7JXU0-F1
#
_cell.length_a   1.000
_cell.length_b   1.000
_cell.length_c   1.000
_cell.angle_alpha   90.00
_cell.angle_beta   90.00
_cell.angle_gamma   90.00
#
_symmetry.space_group_name_H-M   'P 1'
#
loop_
_entity.id
_entity.type
_entity.pdbx_description
1 polymer ?
#
loop_
_entity_poly.entity_id
_entity_poly.type
_entity_poly.pdbx_seq_one_letter_code
_entity_poly.pdbx_strand_id
1 'polypeptide(L)'
;MDFVIILLLIISLFIDCETVSLSLHSYVINLKDIDDSLCNVLDYQFLHGYSDPTVVFLYAPINTWIGIINSRKDNVKLIAISINLNDQSHPAIWSIPSLPCDTFGLLSIPKPIGGVLVFGANCVIHLNQGVPSYGISLNSFTEANTDFPLETFEDVVISLDCSRFCIISDLGDTIALSTKDGDIYVIFLITDDMRKMKKIHFQKSASSVLCTSICVVQSNHLFLGKSQKSQGARSGE
;
A
#
# COMPACT_ATOMS: atom_id res chain seq x y z
N MET A 1 2.02 2.28 24.83
CA MET A 1 2.69 1.30 23.94
C MET A 1 3.44 2.12 22.93
N ASP A 2 4.70 2.41 23.23
CA ASP A 2 5.58 3.20 22.39
C ASP A 2 6.00 2.35 21.19
N PHE A 3 5.55 2.73 20.00
CA PHE A 3 5.86 2.03 18.77
C PHE A 3 7.26 2.46 18.31
N VAL A 4 8.25 1.64 18.69
CA VAL A 4 9.62 1.72 18.19
C VAL A 4 9.67 0.99 16.86
N ILE A 5 9.76 1.72 15.75
CA ILE A 5 10.07 1.12 14.45
C ILE A 5 11.57 0.83 14.45
N ILE A 6 11.93 -0.45 14.53
CA ILE A 6 13.29 -0.91 14.25
C ILE A 6 13.45 -0.88 12.72
N LEU A 7 14.00 0.22 12.22
CA LEU A 7 14.16 0.55 10.78
C LEU A 7 15.11 -0.41 10.01
N LEU A 8 15.52 -1.54 10.60
CA LEU A 8 16.79 -2.20 10.26
C LEU A 8 16.72 -3.51 9.50
N LEU A 9 15.58 -4.18 9.40
CA LEU A 9 15.55 -5.42 8.60
C LEU A 9 15.40 -5.17 7.10
N ILE A 10 14.92 -3.98 6.69
CA ILE A 10 14.63 -3.67 5.28
C ILE A 10 15.79 -2.94 4.58
N ILE A 11 16.51 -2.03 5.26
CA ILE A 11 17.63 -1.30 4.63
C ILE A 11 18.80 -2.23 4.27
N SER A 12 18.99 -3.34 5.00
CA SER A 12 20.05 -4.32 4.70
C SER A 12 19.76 -5.21 3.48
N LEU A 13 18.52 -5.26 2.98
CA LEU A 13 18.12 -6.14 1.87
C LEU A 13 18.09 -5.44 0.50
N PHE A 14 18.26 -4.12 0.45
CA PHE A 14 18.10 -3.33 -0.79
C PHE A 14 19.42 -2.79 -1.36
N ILE A 15 20.56 -3.08 -0.73
CA ILE A 15 21.88 -2.77 -1.29
C ILE A 15 22.33 -4.00 -2.08
N ASP A 16 22.36 -3.85 -3.40
CA ASP A 16 22.86 -4.87 -4.32
C ASP A 16 24.22 -5.41 -3.90
N CYS A 17 24.33 -6.72 -4.10
CA CYS A 17 25.47 -7.57 -3.86
C CYS A 17 26.71 -7.08 -4.63
N GLU A 18 27.53 -6.22 -4.03
CA GLU A 18 28.97 -6.16 -4.30
C GLU A 18 29.70 -5.44 -3.14
N THR A 19 30.30 -6.26 -2.27
CA THR A 19 31.43 -5.91 -1.39
C THR A 19 31.42 -4.54 -0.72
N VAL A 20 30.59 -4.35 0.32
CA VAL A 20 30.93 -3.34 1.34
C VAL A 20 30.68 -3.89 2.74
N SER A 21 31.75 -3.98 3.52
CA SER A 21 31.67 -4.14 4.98
C SER A 21 31.07 -2.86 5.58
N LEU A 22 29.76 -2.82 5.85
CA LEU A 22 29.09 -1.63 6.41
C LEU A 22 28.20 -1.99 7.61
N SER A 23 28.84 -2.16 8.77
CA SER A 23 28.16 -2.05 10.06
C SER A 23 27.97 -0.56 10.40
N LEU A 24 27.01 0.10 9.73
CA LEU A 24 26.50 1.39 10.22
C LEU A 24 25.73 1.16 11.52
N HIS A 25 25.89 2.05 12.51
CA HIS A 25 25.18 1.91 13.78
C HIS A 25 23.69 2.17 13.56
N SER A 26 22.86 1.27 14.10
CA SER A 26 21.42 1.44 14.17
C SER A 26 21.06 2.69 14.96
N TYR A 27 20.11 3.49 14.47
CA TYR A 27 19.46 4.52 15.29
C TYR A 27 17.94 4.39 15.21
N VAL A 28 17.28 4.83 16.26
CA VAL A 28 15.82 4.79 16.40
C VAL A 28 15.28 6.18 16.16
N ILE A 29 14.25 6.28 15.32
CA ILE A 29 13.55 7.54 15.07
C ILE A 29 12.24 7.51 15.86
N ASN A 30 12.02 8.51 16.70
CA ASN A 30 10.72 8.70 17.34
C ASN A 30 9.80 9.45 16.38
N LEU A 31 8.73 8.79 15.96
CA LEU A 31 7.77 9.34 14.98
C LEU A 31 7.09 10.64 15.46
N LYS A 32 6.95 10.82 16.79
CA LYS A 32 6.36 12.05 17.36
C LYS A 32 7.26 13.27 17.19
N ASP A 33 8.57 13.08 17.05
CA ASP A 33 9.50 14.19 16.84
C ASP A 33 9.34 14.77 15.42
N ILE A 34 8.74 14.01 14.51
CA ILE A 34 8.47 14.40 13.12
C ILE A 34 7.14 15.14 13.01
N ASP A 35 6.09 14.53 13.55
CA ASP A 35 4.73 15.07 13.58
C ASP A 35 4.04 14.50 14.83
N ASP A 36 3.57 15.38 15.72
CA ASP A 36 2.88 15.00 16.95
C ASP A 36 1.66 14.09 16.72
N SER A 37 1.04 14.19 15.53
CA SER A 37 -0.13 13.42 15.14
C SER A 37 0.20 12.05 14.53
N LEU A 38 1.49 11.76 14.24
CA LEU A 38 1.97 10.51 13.66
C LEU A 38 1.92 9.36 14.67
N CYS A 39 0.72 8.84 14.88
CA CYS A 39 0.43 7.72 15.77
C CYS A 39 -0.53 6.73 15.10
N ASN A 40 -0.58 5.50 15.64
CA ASN A 40 -1.35 4.38 15.07
C ASN A 40 -1.02 4.14 13.59
N VAL A 41 0.24 3.79 13.32
CA VAL A 41 0.70 3.43 11.97
C VAL A 41 -0.04 2.17 11.50
N LEU A 42 -0.67 2.27 10.34
CA LEU A 42 -1.40 1.19 9.68
C LEU A 42 -0.47 0.39 8.77
N ASP A 43 0.32 1.08 7.95
CA ASP A 43 1.29 0.49 7.05
C ASP A 43 2.40 1.49 6.69
N TYR A 44 3.52 1.00 6.19
CA TYR A 44 4.62 1.83 5.71
C TYR A 44 5.34 1.17 4.52
N GLN A 45 5.80 1.99 3.59
CA GLN A 45 6.52 1.52 2.39
C GLN A 45 7.65 2.46 2.00
N PHE A 46 8.72 1.92 1.41
CA PHE A 46 9.76 2.74 0.77
C PHE A 46 9.30 3.15 -0.63
N LEU A 47 9.45 4.44 -0.95
CA LEU A 47 9.10 4.98 -2.26
C LEU A 47 10.27 4.84 -3.23
N HIS A 48 9.94 4.57 -4.49
CA HIS A 48 10.92 4.52 -5.56
C HIS A 48 11.16 5.90 -6.16
N GLY A 49 12.41 6.16 -6.56
CA GLY A 49 12.73 7.28 -7.43
C GLY A 49 13.21 8.57 -6.76
N TYR A 50 13.29 8.58 -5.44
CA TYR A 50 13.89 9.65 -4.64
C TYR A 50 15.40 9.45 -4.53
N SER A 51 16.15 10.54 -4.37
CA SER A 51 17.62 10.50 -4.21
C SER A 51 18.03 9.89 -2.87
N ASP A 52 17.31 10.28 -1.82
CA ASP A 52 17.44 9.73 -0.48
C ASP A 52 16.36 8.67 -0.24
N PRO A 53 16.57 7.71 0.69
CA PRO A 53 15.56 6.73 1.05
C PRO A 53 14.33 7.41 1.67
N THR A 54 13.24 7.44 0.91
CA THR A 54 11.97 8.03 1.35
C THR A 54 11.02 6.94 1.82
N VAL A 55 10.50 7.07 3.04
CA VAL A 55 9.48 6.19 3.59
C VAL A 55 8.15 6.91 3.64
N VAL A 56 7.09 6.26 3.19
CA VAL A 56 5.72 6.73 3.37
C VAL A 56 5.07 5.96 4.51
N PHE A 57 4.37 6.69 5.39
CA PHE A 57 3.60 6.13 6.50
C PHE A 57 2.12 6.42 6.27
N LEU A 58 1.29 5.38 6.39
CA LEU A 58 -0.15 5.48 6.51
C LEU A 58 -0.50 5.36 7.99
N TYR A 59 -1.25 6.31 8.54
CA TYR A 59 -1.50 6.36 9.98
C TYR A 59 -2.83 7.03 10.31
N ALA A 60 -3.39 6.71 11.48
CA ALA A 60 -4.65 7.29 11.95
C ALA A 60 -4.44 7.99 13.31
N PRO A 61 -4.37 9.34 13.35
CA PRO A 61 -4.14 10.07 14.61
C PRO A 61 -5.14 9.73 15.71
N ILE A 62 -6.39 9.47 15.32
CA ILE A 62 -7.46 9.07 16.21
C ILE A 62 -8.04 7.77 15.68
N ASN A 63 -8.01 6.71 16.48
CA ASN A 63 -8.63 5.44 16.09
C ASN A 63 -10.13 5.63 15.87
N THR A 64 -10.61 5.06 14.76
CA THR A 64 -12.03 5.06 14.38
C THR A 64 -12.46 3.64 14.02
N TRP A 65 -13.77 3.45 13.91
CA TRP A 65 -14.40 2.23 13.42
C TRP A 65 -15.70 2.59 12.72
N ILE A 66 -16.21 1.67 11.91
CA ILE A 66 -17.33 1.91 10.99
C ILE A 66 -18.57 2.46 11.71
N GLY A 67 -18.84 2.07 12.96
CA GLY A 67 -20.01 2.55 13.70
C GLY A 67 -19.99 4.02 14.14
N ILE A 68 -18.84 4.71 14.08
CA ILE A 68 -18.73 6.15 14.42
C ILE A 68 -18.30 6.97 13.19
N ILE A 69 -18.35 6.39 11.98
CA ILE A 69 -17.87 7.03 10.75
C ILE A 69 -18.52 8.39 10.51
N ASN A 70 -19.81 8.56 10.83
CA ASN A 70 -20.52 9.83 10.66
C ASN A 70 -19.92 11.00 11.46
N SER A 71 -19.25 10.71 12.59
CA SER A 71 -18.57 11.73 13.40
C SER A 71 -17.07 11.85 13.09
N ARG A 72 -16.47 10.82 12.47
CA ARG A 72 -15.03 10.69 12.25
C ARG A 72 -14.75 10.17 10.84
N LYS A 73 -15.24 10.93 9.85
CA LYS A 73 -14.94 10.69 8.43
C LYS A 73 -13.50 11.07 8.12
N ASP A 74 -12.91 10.37 7.16
CA ASP A 74 -11.62 10.67 6.52
C ASP A 74 -10.49 11.06 7.49
N ASN A 75 -10.31 10.24 8.54
CA ASN A 75 -9.35 10.49 9.62
C ASN A 75 -7.96 9.91 9.35
N VAL A 76 -7.78 9.11 8.29
CA VAL A 76 -6.48 8.52 7.96
C VAL A 76 -5.63 9.54 7.23
N LYS A 77 -4.34 9.53 7.53
CA LYS A 77 -3.35 10.44 6.97
C LYS A 77 -2.20 9.65 6.35
N LEU A 78 -1.53 10.29 5.42
CA LEU A 78 -0.32 9.79 4.81
C LEU A 78 0.77 10.86 4.86
N ILE A 79 1.99 10.46 5.23
CA ILE A 79 3.15 11.34 5.26
C ILE A 79 4.36 10.64 4.64
N ALA A 80 5.05 11.32 3.74
CA ALA A 80 6.29 10.85 3.14
C ALA A 80 7.48 11.58 3.77
N ILE A 81 8.46 10.82 4.25
CA ILE A 81 9.60 11.29 5.03
C ILE A 81 10.89 10.87 4.32
N SER A 82 11.76 11.83 4.03
CA SER A 82 13.11 11.55 3.51
C SER A 82 14.02 11.20 4.66
N ILE A 83 14.86 10.17 4.54
CA ILE A 83 15.80 9.78 5.60
C ILE A 83 17.23 10.11 5.15
N ASN A 84 17.83 11.13 5.76
CA ASN A 84 19.25 11.43 5.56
C ASN A 84 20.08 10.70 6.63
N LEU A 85 20.84 9.70 6.19
CA LEU A 85 21.66 8.85 7.06
C LEU A 85 22.90 9.56 7.62
N ASN A 86 23.40 10.60 6.95
CA ASN A 86 24.61 11.31 7.37
C ASN A 86 24.31 12.28 8.52
N ASP A 87 23.25 13.06 8.36
CA ASP A 87 22.85 14.11 9.33
C ASP A 87 21.83 13.61 10.36
N GLN A 88 21.38 12.35 10.23
CA GLN A 88 20.28 11.76 11.02
C GLN A 88 18.99 12.61 11.00
N SER A 89 18.82 13.41 9.94
CA SER A 89 17.66 14.27 9.74
C SER A 89 16.61 13.57 8.90
N HIS A 90 15.34 13.85 9.20
CA HIS A 90 14.22 13.15 8.58
C HIS A 90 13.07 14.10 8.23
N PRO A 91 13.25 15.00 7.25
CA PRO A 91 12.23 15.98 6.88
C PRO A 91 11.03 15.31 6.19
N ALA A 92 9.83 15.82 6.48
CA ALA A 92 8.62 15.48 5.75
C ALA A 92 8.62 16.16 4.35
N ILE A 93 8.50 15.36 3.30
CA ILE A 93 8.53 15.84 1.90
C ILE A 93 7.14 16.29 1.45
N TRP A 94 6.12 15.47 1.72
CA TRP A 94 4.73 15.74 1.39
C TRP A 94 3.80 14.91 2.25
N SER A 95 2.54 15.34 2.37
CA SER A 95 1.54 14.69 3.20
C SER A 95 0.14 14.83 2.62
N ILE A 96 -0.72 13.83 2.85
CA ILE A 96 -2.14 13.86 2.54
C ILE A 96 -2.92 13.80 3.86
N PRO A 97 -3.74 14.83 4.19
CA PRO A 97 -4.32 14.99 5.52
C PRO A 97 -5.66 14.26 5.72
N SER A 98 -6.33 13.84 4.65
CA SER A 98 -7.69 13.29 4.71
C SER A 98 -7.81 12.16 3.70
N LEU A 99 -7.63 10.94 4.17
CA LEU A 99 -7.86 9.70 3.42
C LEU A 99 -9.03 8.93 4.05
N PRO A 100 -9.76 8.12 3.26
CA PRO A 100 -10.84 7.29 3.77
C PRO A 100 -10.44 6.46 4.98
N CYS A 101 -11.33 6.37 5.96
CA CYS A 101 -11.04 5.71 7.23
C CYS A 101 -10.85 4.18 7.13
N ASP A 102 -11.25 3.59 6.00
CA ASP A 102 -11.14 2.16 5.69
C ASP A 102 -9.87 1.80 4.92
N THR A 103 -8.96 2.75 4.75
CA THR A 103 -7.61 2.52 4.21
C THR A 103 -6.77 1.67 5.16
N PHE A 104 -6.05 0.68 4.63
CA PHE A 104 -5.34 -0.30 5.45
C PHE A 104 -3.95 -0.69 4.92
N GLY A 105 -3.65 -0.46 3.64
CA GLY A 105 -2.41 -0.97 3.04
C GLY A 105 -1.82 -0.05 1.99
N LEU A 106 -0.51 -0.15 1.80
CA LEU A 106 0.28 0.61 0.85
C LEU A 106 1.04 -0.31 -0.11
N LEU A 107 1.16 0.12 -1.36
CA LEU A 107 2.02 -0.50 -2.35
C LEU A 107 2.81 0.58 -3.09
N SER A 108 4.12 0.60 -2.90
CA SER A 108 5.02 1.51 -3.61
C SER A 108 5.15 1.09 -5.08
N ILE A 109 4.95 2.04 -5.99
CA ILE A 109 5.00 1.79 -7.43
C ILE A 109 6.38 2.19 -7.96
N PRO A 110 7.08 1.31 -8.70
CA PRO A 110 8.38 1.64 -9.27
C PRO A 110 8.26 2.65 -10.41
N LYS A 111 9.42 3.16 -10.85
CA LYS A 111 9.51 3.92 -12.10
C LYS A 111 9.09 3.01 -13.27
N PRO A 112 8.37 3.51 -14.29
CA PRO A 112 8.21 4.93 -14.63
C PRO A 112 7.03 5.67 -13.99
N ILE A 113 6.00 4.97 -13.47
CA ILE A 113 4.78 5.59 -12.92
C ILE A 113 5.09 6.32 -11.60
N GLY A 114 5.75 5.63 -10.67
CA GLY A 114 6.09 6.18 -9.36
C GLY A 114 4.90 6.42 -8.43
N GLY A 115 5.22 6.89 -7.23
CA GLY A 115 4.23 7.14 -6.18
C GLY A 115 3.86 5.88 -5.40
N VAL A 116 2.65 5.89 -4.84
CA VAL A 116 2.13 4.84 -3.97
C VAL A 116 0.65 4.61 -4.26
N LEU A 117 0.23 3.35 -4.25
CA LEU A 117 -1.17 2.97 -4.18
C LEU A 117 -1.55 2.74 -2.72
N VAL A 118 -2.63 3.39 -2.32
CA VAL A 118 -3.31 3.18 -1.05
C VAL A 118 -4.51 2.30 -1.29
N PHE A 119 -4.57 1.19 -0.56
CA PHE A 119 -5.69 0.27 -0.57
C PHE A 119 -6.57 0.53 0.66
N GLY A 120 -7.86 0.76 0.41
CA GLY A 120 -8.91 0.69 1.40
C GLY A 120 -9.86 -0.45 1.12
N ALA A 121 -10.71 -0.76 2.10
CA ALA A 121 -11.68 -1.85 1.96
C ALA A 121 -12.61 -1.61 0.75
N ASN A 122 -12.95 -0.34 0.47
CA ASN A 122 -13.92 0.02 -0.58
C ASN A 122 -13.35 0.92 -1.68
N CYS A 123 -12.06 1.27 -1.63
CA CYS A 123 -11.45 2.19 -2.58
C CYS A 123 -9.97 1.86 -2.86
N VAL A 124 -9.47 2.34 -3.99
CA VAL A 124 -8.02 2.34 -4.30
C VAL A 124 -7.64 3.74 -4.75
N ILE A 125 -6.55 4.27 -4.18
CA ILE A 125 -6.10 5.65 -4.42
C ILE A 125 -4.63 5.65 -4.81
N HIS A 126 -4.31 6.24 -5.96
CA HIS A 126 -2.94 6.56 -6.37
C HIS A 126 -2.57 7.96 -5.89
N LEU A 127 -1.43 8.03 -5.20
CA LEU A 127 -0.85 9.27 -4.68
C LEU A 127 0.58 9.40 -5.17
N ASN A 128 0.95 10.60 -5.61
CA ASN A 128 2.32 10.92 -5.98
C ASN A 128 2.63 12.40 -5.68
N GLN A 129 3.91 12.71 -5.47
CA GLN A 129 4.33 14.08 -5.20
C GLN A 129 4.08 14.97 -6.41
N GLY A 130 3.31 16.04 -6.22
CA GLY A 130 3.05 17.04 -7.28
C GLY A 130 2.08 16.60 -8.37
N VAL A 131 1.50 15.40 -8.28
CA VAL A 131 0.42 14.93 -9.18
C VAL A 131 -0.89 14.92 -8.41
N PRO A 132 -2.01 15.37 -8.99
CA PRO A 132 -3.32 15.25 -8.34
C PRO A 132 -3.61 13.80 -7.97
N SER A 133 -4.19 13.59 -6.78
CA SER A 133 -4.63 12.27 -6.34
C SER A 133 -5.66 11.70 -7.31
N TYR A 134 -5.53 10.42 -7.63
CA TYR A 134 -6.51 9.69 -8.45
C TYR A 134 -7.04 8.52 -7.63
N GLY A 135 -8.34 8.49 -7.38
CA GLY A 135 -8.95 7.42 -6.60
C GLY A 135 -10.20 6.88 -7.26
N ILE A 136 -10.45 5.60 -7.04
CA ILE A 136 -11.65 4.92 -7.51
C ILE A 136 -12.39 4.29 -6.34
N SER A 137 -13.71 4.34 -6.40
CA SER A 137 -14.62 3.61 -5.53
C SER A 137 -14.93 2.25 -6.14
N LEU A 138 -14.84 1.20 -5.34
CA LEU A 138 -15.12 -0.19 -5.75
C LEU A 138 -16.54 -0.64 -5.39
N ASN A 139 -17.27 0.15 -4.61
CA ASN A 139 -18.65 -0.13 -4.21
C ASN A 139 -19.33 1.13 -3.64
N SER A 140 -20.66 1.09 -3.51
CA SER A 140 -21.45 2.24 -3.06
C SER A 140 -21.25 2.65 -1.60
N PHE A 141 -20.48 1.90 -0.79
CA PHE A 141 -20.24 2.31 0.60
C PHE A 141 -19.45 3.61 0.68
N THR A 142 -18.62 3.94 -0.31
CA THR A 142 -17.83 5.16 -0.29
C THR A 142 -18.68 6.42 -0.37
N GLU A 143 -19.83 6.38 -1.05
CA GLU A 143 -20.68 7.57 -1.30
C GLU A 143 -21.14 8.27 -0.02
N ALA A 144 -21.38 7.51 1.05
CA ALA A 144 -21.82 8.05 2.34
C ALA A 144 -20.66 8.21 3.35
N ASN A 145 -19.57 7.49 3.14
CA ASN A 145 -18.54 7.25 4.16
C ASN A 145 -17.30 8.13 3.99
N THR A 146 -17.02 8.62 2.79
CA THR A 146 -15.86 9.47 2.50
C THR A 146 -16.26 10.67 1.66
N ASP A 147 -15.66 11.81 1.97
CA ASP A 147 -15.73 13.04 1.18
C ASP A 147 -14.52 13.15 0.22
N PHE A 148 -13.62 12.16 0.23
CA PHE A 148 -12.49 12.09 -0.69
C PHE A 148 -12.97 11.94 -2.15
N PRO A 149 -12.39 12.68 -3.11
CA PRO A 149 -12.82 12.60 -4.50
C PRO A 149 -12.45 11.25 -5.11
N LEU A 150 -13.46 10.37 -5.23
CA LEU A 150 -13.35 9.05 -5.86
C LEU A 150 -14.21 8.99 -7.11
N GLU A 151 -13.65 8.45 -8.20
CA GLU A 151 -14.43 8.11 -9.40
C GLU A 151 -15.17 6.78 -9.18
N THR A 152 -16.41 6.69 -9.62
CA THR A 152 -17.19 5.44 -9.52
C THR A 152 -16.68 4.42 -10.55
N PHE A 153 -16.30 3.24 -10.08
CA PHE A 153 -15.90 2.13 -10.95
C PHE A 153 -17.10 1.21 -11.22
N GLU A 154 -17.67 1.28 -12.43
CA GLU A 154 -18.88 0.53 -12.77
C GLU A 154 -18.60 -0.93 -13.17
N ASP A 155 -17.37 -1.25 -13.58
CA ASP A 155 -17.05 -2.56 -14.17
C ASP A 155 -17.11 -3.70 -13.12
N VAL A 156 -16.79 -3.42 -11.85
CA VAL A 156 -16.67 -4.44 -10.80
C VAL A 156 -17.09 -3.89 -9.43
N VAL A 157 -17.97 -4.61 -8.74
CA VAL A 157 -18.34 -4.35 -7.35
C VAL A 157 -17.64 -5.35 -6.43
N ILE A 158 -16.61 -4.92 -5.70
CA ILE A 158 -15.81 -5.77 -4.80
C ILE A 158 -15.43 -5.04 -3.52
N SER A 159 -15.02 -5.81 -2.51
CA SER A 159 -14.36 -5.32 -1.30
C SER A 159 -12.94 -5.86 -1.23
N LEU A 160 -11.97 -5.02 -0.84
CA LEU A 160 -10.56 -5.38 -0.71
C LEU A 160 -10.14 -5.64 0.74
N ASP A 161 -11.09 -5.77 1.65
CA ASP A 161 -10.81 -6.15 3.03
C ASP A 161 -10.09 -7.50 3.10
N CYS A 162 -9.02 -7.55 3.89
CA CYS A 162 -8.12 -8.71 4.01
C CYS A 162 -7.46 -9.16 2.69
N SER A 163 -7.48 -8.35 1.64
CA SER A 163 -6.83 -8.69 0.38
C SER A 163 -5.30 -8.68 0.49
N ARG A 164 -4.65 -9.44 -0.39
CA ARG A 164 -3.19 -9.46 -0.56
C ARG A 164 -2.86 -9.04 -1.98
N PHE A 165 -1.87 -8.19 -2.13
CA PHE A 165 -1.47 -7.66 -3.43
C PHE A 165 0.05 -7.67 -3.60
N CYS A 166 0.51 -7.85 -4.83
CA CYS A 166 1.90 -7.64 -5.22
C CYS A 166 2.00 -7.16 -6.66
N ILE A 167 3.05 -6.40 -6.96
CA ILE A 167 3.39 -6.01 -8.33
C ILE A 167 3.85 -7.26 -9.09
N ILE A 168 3.35 -7.44 -10.31
CA ILE A 168 3.74 -8.56 -11.19
C ILE A 168 4.51 -8.13 -12.44
N SER A 169 4.45 -6.85 -12.79
CA SER A 169 5.15 -6.28 -13.93
C SER A 169 6.37 -5.50 -13.45
N ASP A 170 7.50 -5.67 -14.14
CA ASP A 170 8.74 -4.92 -13.87
C ASP A 170 8.54 -3.40 -14.04
N LEU A 171 7.57 -2.99 -14.87
CA LEU A 171 7.21 -1.59 -15.10
C LEU A 171 6.29 -1.02 -13.99
N GLY A 172 5.79 -1.86 -13.08
CA GLY A 172 4.91 -1.45 -12.00
C GLY A 172 3.48 -1.11 -12.41
N ASP A 173 3.10 -1.37 -13.67
CA ASP A 173 1.78 -1.07 -14.21
C ASP A 173 0.74 -2.16 -13.93
N THR A 174 1.19 -3.35 -13.53
CA THR A 174 0.33 -4.52 -13.36
C THR A 174 0.53 -5.13 -11.97
N ILE A 175 -0.58 -5.33 -11.27
CA ILE A 175 -0.62 -5.82 -9.89
C ILE A 175 -1.53 -7.04 -9.82
N ALA A 176 -1.08 -8.10 -9.17
CA ALA A 176 -1.95 -9.21 -8.78
C ALA A 176 -2.55 -8.92 -7.40
N LEU A 177 -3.85 -9.12 -7.28
CA LEU A 177 -4.60 -8.98 -6.04
C LEU A 177 -5.40 -10.26 -5.79
N SER A 178 -5.38 -10.74 -4.56
CA SER A 178 -6.23 -11.83 -4.09
C SER A 178 -7.17 -11.32 -3.00
N THR A 179 -8.47 -11.56 -3.17
CA THR A 179 -9.50 -11.14 -2.22
C THR A 179 -9.68 -12.16 -1.10
N LYS A 180 -10.44 -11.77 -0.06
CA LYS A 180 -10.87 -12.66 1.03
C LYS A 180 -11.72 -13.85 0.59
N ASP A 181 -12.29 -13.81 -0.62
CA ASP A 181 -13.09 -14.88 -1.19
C ASP A 181 -12.23 -15.87 -2.01
N GLY A 182 -10.93 -15.60 -2.13
CA GLY A 182 -9.99 -16.39 -2.92
C GLY A 182 -9.98 -16.02 -4.41
N ASP A 183 -10.76 -15.01 -4.82
CA ASP A 183 -10.72 -14.51 -6.18
C ASP A 183 -9.40 -13.76 -6.45
N ILE A 184 -8.83 -13.98 -7.63
CA ILE A 184 -7.62 -13.33 -8.11
C ILE A 184 -8.01 -12.33 -9.18
N TYR A 185 -7.66 -11.08 -8.93
CA TYR A 185 -7.78 -9.97 -9.84
C TYR A 185 -6.40 -9.53 -10.31
N VAL A 186 -6.33 -9.08 -11.56
CA VAL A 186 -5.21 -8.32 -12.08
C VAL A 186 -5.67 -6.87 -12.23
N ILE A 187 -4.90 -5.96 -11.63
CA ILE A 187 -5.13 -4.52 -11.67
C ILE A 187 -4.13 -3.92 -12.67
N PHE A 188 -4.64 -3.17 -13.62
CA PHE A 188 -3.86 -2.42 -14.60
C PHE A 188 -3.91 -0.93 -14.27
N LEU A 189 -2.73 -0.32 -14.18
CA LEU A 189 -2.54 1.10 -13.99
C LEU A 189 -2.33 1.75 -15.35
N ILE A 190 -3.30 2.52 -15.80
CA ILE A 190 -3.24 3.21 -17.09
C ILE A 190 -2.89 4.67 -16.82
N THR A 191 -1.70 5.07 -17.26
CA THR A 191 -1.20 6.44 -17.16
C THR A 191 -1.27 7.16 -18.51
N ASP A 192 -1.35 8.48 -18.46
CA ASP A 192 -1.19 9.36 -19.61
C ASP A 192 0.29 9.55 -19.99
N ASP A 193 0.56 10.22 -21.11
CA ASP A 193 1.92 10.53 -21.59
C ASP A 193 2.74 11.32 -20.54
N MET A 194 2.06 12.12 -19.72
CA MET A 194 2.65 12.88 -18.60
C MET A 194 2.77 12.08 -17.29
N ARG A 195 2.62 10.74 -17.34
CA ARG A 195 2.67 9.84 -16.16
C ARG A 195 1.63 10.12 -15.08
N LYS A 196 0.56 10.83 -15.44
CA LYS A 196 -0.60 11.03 -14.57
C LYS A 196 -1.49 9.79 -14.65
N MET A 197 -1.98 9.29 -13.52
CA MET A 197 -2.95 8.20 -13.51
C MET A 197 -4.25 8.65 -14.21
N LYS A 198 -4.69 7.85 -15.18
CA LYS A 198 -5.89 8.10 -15.97
C LYS A 198 -7.00 7.12 -15.65
N LYS A 199 -6.66 5.85 -15.47
CA LYS A 199 -7.62 4.79 -15.14
C LYS A 199 -6.92 3.67 -14.36
N ILE A 200 -7.62 3.14 -13.38
CA ILE A 200 -7.28 1.87 -12.73
C ILE A 200 -8.32 0.85 -13.17
N HIS A 201 -7.90 -0.24 -13.81
CA HIS A 201 -8.81 -1.27 -14.33
C HIS A 201 -8.60 -2.60 -13.62
N PHE A 202 -9.70 -3.23 -13.20
CA PHE A 202 -9.71 -4.53 -12.55
C PHE A 202 -10.21 -5.60 -13.52
N GLN A 203 -9.46 -6.68 -13.64
CA GLN A 203 -9.84 -7.85 -14.40
C GLN A 203 -9.79 -9.08 -13.50
N LYS A 204 -10.91 -9.79 -13.33
CA LYS A 204 -10.90 -11.09 -12.65
C LYS A 204 -10.17 -12.09 -13.55
N SER A 205 -9.13 -12.73 -13.02
CA SER A 205 -8.31 -13.70 -13.76
C SER A 205 -8.60 -15.14 -13.38
N ALA A 206 -8.76 -15.42 -12.08
CA ALA A 206 -9.00 -16.77 -11.57
C ALA A 206 -9.66 -16.74 -10.19
N SER A 207 -9.98 -17.92 -9.67
CA SER A 207 -10.34 -18.14 -8.27
C SER A 207 -9.44 -19.24 -7.71
N SER A 208 -8.94 -19.05 -6.50
CA SER A 208 -7.92 -19.90 -5.86
C SER A 208 -8.19 -20.02 -4.36
N VAL A 209 -7.20 -20.50 -3.61
CA VAL A 209 -7.24 -20.61 -2.17
C VAL A 209 -7.17 -19.24 -1.48
N LEU A 210 -7.73 -19.16 -0.28
CA LEU A 210 -7.54 -18.02 0.61
C LEU A 210 -6.05 -17.85 0.92
N CYS A 211 -5.46 -16.77 0.43
CA CYS A 211 -4.04 -16.53 0.60
C CYS A 211 -3.77 -15.59 1.79
N THR A 212 -2.68 -15.87 2.50
CA THR A 212 -2.12 -15.02 3.55
C THR A 212 -0.86 -14.30 3.09
N SER A 213 -0.26 -14.72 1.97
CA SER A 213 0.87 -14.05 1.34
C SER A 213 0.83 -14.26 -0.17
N ILE A 214 1.32 -13.28 -0.92
CA ILE A 214 1.41 -13.30 -2.37
C ILE A 214 2.78 -12.75 -2.77
N CYS A 215 3.47 -13.41 -3.69
CA CYS A 215 4.81 -13.01 -4.12
C CYS A 215 5.11 -13.54 -5.53
N VAL A 216 5.81 -12.75 -6.33
CA VAL A 216 6.34 -13.20 -7.63
C VAL A 216 7.63 -13.97 -7.39
N VAL A 217 7.70 -15.21 -7.86
CA VAL A 217 8.91 -16.06 -7.72
C VAL A 217 9.80 -15.93 -8.94
N GLN A 218 9.19 -15.88 -10.13
CA GLN A 218 9.84 -15.75 -11.41
C GLN A 218 8.86 -15.08 -12.38
N SER A 219 9.34 -14.61 -13.53
CA SER A 219 8.48 -14.17 -14.63
C SER A 219 7.35 -15.19 -14.86
N ASN A 220 6.11 -14.69 -14.80
CA ASN A 220 4.87 -15.45 -14.95
C ASN A 220 4.56 -16.50 -13.86
N HIS A 221 5.26 -16.50 -12.73
CA HIS A 221 5.01 -17.44 -11.63
C HIS A 221 4.70 -16.69 -10.33
N LEU A 222 3.47 -16.88 -9.85
CA LEU A 222 2.97 -16.28 -8.63
C LEU A 222 2.86 -17.35 -7.53
N PHE A 223 3.49 -17.09 -6.39
CA PHE A 223 3.33 -17.90 -5.19
C PHE A 223 2.19 -17.35 -4.33
N LEU A 224 1.25 -18.23 -3.96
CA LEU A 224 0.15 -17.96 -3.04
C LEU A 224 0.36 -18.78 -1.76
N GLY A 225 0.85 -18.13 -0.72
CA GLY A 225 1.02 -18.76 0.59
C GLY A 225 -0.30 -18.76 1.35
N LYS A 226 -0.60 -19.87 2.01
CA LYS A 226 -1.80 -20.06 2.84
C LYS A 226 -1.39 -20.48 4.25
N SER A 227 -2.07 -19.93 5.26
CA SER A 227 -1.87 -20.32 6.66
C SER A 227 -2.66 -21.58 7.04
N GLN A 228 -3.80 -21.85 6.38
CA GLN A 228 -4.62 -23.03 6.68
C GLN A 228 -4.09 -24.28 5.98
N LYS A 229 -4.00 -25.39 6.73
CA LYS A 229 -3.70 -26.72 6.17
C LYS A 229 -4.75 -27.03 5.08
N SER A 230 -4.30 -27.40 3.88
CA SER A 230 -5.20 -28.09 2.95
C SER A 230 -5.74 -29.32 3.65
N GLN A 231 -7.05 -29.38 3.88
CA GLN A 231 -7.68 -30.67 3.99
C GLN A 231 -7.40 -31.37 2.66
N GLY A 232 -6.59 -32.42 2.70
CA GLY A 232 -6.34 -33.24 1.53
C GLY A 232 -7.69 -33.64 0.95
N ALA A 233 -7.86 -33.45 -0.35
CA ALA A 233 -8.97 -34.04 -1.06
C ALA A 233 -9.00 -35.53 -0.68
N ARG A 234 -9.98 -35.94 0.11
CA ARG A 234 -10.29 -37.36 0.27
C ARG A 234 -10.73 -37.81 -1.12
N SER A 235 -9.81 -38.40 -1.88
CA SER A 235 -10.16 -39.28 -2.98
C SER A 235 -11.12 -40.31 -2.42
N GLY A 236 -12.35 -40.31 -2.94
CA GLY A 236 -13.31 -41.35 -2.63
C GLY A 236 -12.77 -42.69 -3.10
N GLU A 237 -12.78 -43.65 -2.18
CA GLU A 237 -12.97 -45.07 -2.47
C GLU A 237 -14.20 -45.53 -1.69
#